data_AF-A0A2V1CWU2-F1
#
_entry.id   AF-A0A2V1CWU2-F1
#
_cell.length_a   1.000
_cell.length_b   1.000
_cell.length_c   1.000
_cell.angle_alpha   90.00
_cell.angle_beta   90.00
_cell.angle_gamma   90.00
#
_symmetry.space_group_name_H-M   'P 1'
#
loop_
_entity.id
_entity.type
_entity.pdbx_description
1 polymer ?
#
loop_
_entity_poly.entity_id
_entity_poly.type
_entity_poly.pdbx_seq_one_letter_code
_entity_poly.pdbx_strand_id
1 'polypeptide(L)'
;MPWLDMWINKNPFLMRFRKTPGMAILGIVQKAVQERLNDDKGSKLGGSRDMLAHYLAIQQSNSSVPEWAPQAWVMSNIVAGSDSVGTVMQTFAYNLLANPRSTSTLISELRSASLSDPFPAYSEVRNLPYIDACVNEALRLHPPFCLPLERIVPEGGVTVSGV
;
A
#
# COMPACT_ATOMS: atom_id res chain seq x y z
N MET A 1 -31.65 -1.03 -4.10
CA MET A 1 -32.72 -0.20 -3.49
C MET A 1 -32.10 0.65 -2.38
N PRO A 2 -31.87 1.95 -2.59
CA PRO A 2 -31.16 2.82 -1.63
C PRO A 2 -31.82 2.93 -0.25
N TRP A 3 -33.14 2.76 -0.16
CA TRP A 3 -33.88 2.81 1.11
C TRP A 3 -33.64 1.58 2.00
N LEU A 4 -33.34 0.42 1.43
CA LEU A 4 -33.04 -0.81 2.18
C LEU A 4 -31.67 -0.74 2.85
N ASP A 5 -30.73 0.01 2.26
CA ASP A 5 -29.39 0.26 2.80
C ASP A 5 -29.44 1.00 4.16
N MET A 6 -30.43 1.87 4.36
CA MET A 6 -30.66 2.56 5.64
C MET A 6 -31.02 1.60 6.78
N TRP A 7 -31.75 0.52 6.48
CA TRP A 7 -32.21 -0.44 7.48
C TRP A 7 -31.21 -1.57 7.75
N ILE A 8 -30.34 -1.90 6.78
CA ILE A 8 -29.41 -3.03 6.87
C ILE A 8 -27.97 -2.56 7.18
N ASN A 9 -27.37 -1.72 6.33
CA ASN A 9 -25.94 -1.36 6.43
C ASN A 9 -25.70 -0.08 7.23
N LYS A 10 -26.59 0.91 7.12
CA LYS A 10 -26.46 2.21 7.79
C LYS A 10 -27.25 2.30 9.10
N ASN A 11 -27.84 1.18 9.56
CA ASN A 11 -28.56 1.13 10.81
C ASN A 11 -27.57 1.16 11.99
N PRO A 12 -27.59 2.21 12.85
CA PRO A 12 -26.62 2.37 13.95
C PRO A 12 -26.65 1.21 14.94
N PHE A 13 -27.83 0.59 15.13
CA PHE A 13 -27.99 -0.55 16.02
C PHE A 13 -27.29 -1.79 15.47
N LEU A 14 -27.50 -2.11 14.19
CA LEU A 14 -26.84 -3.25 13.54
C LEU A 14 -25.33 -3.04 13.38
N MET A 15 -24.88 -1.80 13.10
CA MET A 15 -23.44 -1.49 13.04
C MET A 15 -22.73 -1.76 14.37
N ARG A 16 -23.40 -1.58 15.52
CA ARG A 16 -22.82 -1.86 16.84
C ARG A 16 -22.48 -3.35 17.05
N PHE A 17 -23.20 -4.25 16.40
CA PHE A 17 -22.99 -5.69 16.50
C PHE A 17 -22.17 -6.27 15.34
N ARG A 18 -21.94 -5.50 14.27
CA ARG A 18 -21.12 -5.94 13.13
C ARG A 18 -19.64 -5.61 13.37
N LYS A 19 -18.77 -6.58 13.14
CA LYS A 19 -17.32 -6.34 13.11
C LYS A 19 -16.99 -5.50 11.87
N THR A 20 -16.38 -4.34 12.07
CA THR A 20 -15.90 -3.50 10.97
C THR A 20 -14.79 -4.24 10.20
N PRO A 21 -14.88 -4.36 8.87
CA PRO A 21 -13.78 -4.90 8.07
C PRO A 21 -12.53 -4.03 8.28
N GLY A 22 -11.36 -4.66 8.47
CA GLY A 22 -10.09 -3.97 8.77
C GLY A 22 -9.70 -3.89 10.25
N MET A 23 -10.55 -4.35 11.18
CA MET A 23 -10.23 -4.33 12.63
C MET A 23 -8.98 -5.13 13.01
N ALA A 24 -8.64 -6.18 12.26
CA ALA A 24 -7.44 -6.98 12.54
C ALA A 24 -6.15 -6.20 12.25
N ILE A 25 -6.08 -5.55 11.09
CA ILE A 25 -4.93 -4.70 10.72
C ILE A 25 -4.85 -3.52 11.67
N LEU A 26 -5.97 -2.88 11.98
CA LEU A 26 -6.02 -1.79 12.96
C LEU A 26 -5.49 -2.22 14.32
N GLY A 27 -5.84 -3.43 14.80
CA GLY A 27 -5.31 -3.98 16.04
C GLY A 27 -3.79 -4.19 16.01
N ILE A 28 -3.24 -4.66 14.88
CA ILE A 28 -1.78 -4.79 14.69
C ILE A 28 -1.11 -3.40 14.71
N VAL A 29 -1.68 -2.43 14.01
CA VAL A 29 -1.17 -1.05 13.97
C VAL A 29 -1.19 -0.43 15.37
N GLN A 30 -2.31 -0.55 16.08
CA GLN A 30 -2.43 -0.05 17.44
C GLN A 30 -1.38 -0.68 18.36
N LYS A 31 -1.20 -2.00 18.29
CA LYS A 31 -0.19 -2.70 19.08
C LYS A 31 1.22 -2.18 18.79
N ALA A 32 1.60 -2.07 17.51
CA ALA A 32 2.91 -1.60 17.10
C ALA A 32 3.18 -0.13 17.50
N VAL A 33 2.18 0.75 17.37
CA VAL A 33 2.29 2.15 17.80
C VAL A 33 2.42 2.26 19.31
N GLN A 34 1.65 1.48 20.07
CA GLN A 34 1.73 1.47 21.54
C GLN A 34 3.06 0.93 22.05
N GLU A 35 3.58 -0.14 21.45
CA GLU A 35 4.92 -0.66 21.74
C GLU A 35 5.98 0.43 21.54
N ARG A 36 5.93 1.14 20.41
CA ARG A 36 6.86 2.25 20.13
C ARG A 36 6.76 3.36 21.17
N LEU A 37 5.56 3.81 21.52
CA LEU A 37 5.37 4.89 22.51
C LEU A 37 5.84 4.48 23.91
N ASN A 38 5.78 3.18 24.25
CA ASN A 38 6.26 2.67 25.52
C ASN A 38 7.80 2.59 25.56
N ASP A 39 8.44 2.17 24.47
CA ASP A 39 9.91 2.13 24.34
C ASP A 39 10.55 3.52 24.37
N ASP A 40 9.85 4.51 23.82
CA ASP A 40 10.32 5.90 23.67
C ASP A 40 10.43 6.67 25.00
N LYS A 41 9.84 6.15 26.09
CA LYS A 41 10.04 6.70 27.43
C LYS A 41 11.49 6.55 27.94
N GLY A 42 12.35 5.82 27.23
CA GLY A 42 13.76 5.59 27.59
C GLY A 42 14.81 6.00 26.54
N SER A 43 14.45 6.36 25.30
CA SER A 43 15.43 6.68 24.26
C SER A 43 14.97 7.85 23.38
N LYS A 44 15.89 8.72 22.94
CA LYS A 44 15.55 9.85 22.07
C LYS A 44 15.01 9.33 20.73
N LEU A 45 13.85 9.84 20.29
CA LEU A 45 13.19 9.67 18.99
C LEU A 45 14.06 9.76 17.72
N GLY A 46 15.35 10.07 17.82
CA GLY A 46 16.26 10.24 16.70
C GLY A 46 16.96 8.98 16.20
N GLY A 47 16.72 7.80 16.81
CA GLY A 47 17.42 6.56 16.44
C GLY A 47 16.80 5.81 15.25
N SER A 48 15.46 5.72 15.18
CA SER A 48 14.78 4.97 14.13
C SER A 48 14.41 5.85 12.94
N ARG A 49 14.84 5.46 11.73
CA ARG A 49 14.56 6.16 10.46
C ARG A 49 13.34 5.56 9.75
N ASP A 50 12.29 5.21 10.49
CA ASP A 50 11.06 4.64 9.94
C ASP A 50 9.93 5.68 9.84
N MET A 51 8.93 5.38 9.00
CA MET A 51 7.82 6.31 8.73
C MET A 51 7.03 6.65 10.01
N LEU A 52 6.86 5.70 10.94
CA LEU A 52 6.16 5.94 12.20
C LEU A 52 6.91 6.96 13.07
N ALA A 53 8.24 6.85 13.17
CA ALA A 53 9.06 7.83 13.89
C ALA A 53 8.87 9.25 13.31
N HIS A 54 8.86 9.37 11.98
CA HIS A 54 8.58 10.65 11.31
C HIS A 54 7.18 11.18 11.61
N TYR A 55 6.15 10.32 11.61
CA TYR A 55 4.78 10.73 11.93
C TYR A 55 4.63 11.21 13.38
N LEU A 56 5.26 10.53 14.33
CA LEU A 56 5.27 10.96 15.73
C LEU A 56 6.03 12.28 15.91
N ALA A 57 7.16 12.47 15.22
CA ALA A 57 7.90 13.75 15.24
C ALA A 57 7.08 14.91 14.65
N ILE A 58 6.31 14.67 13.58
CA ILE A 58 5.39 15.66 13.01
C ILE A 58 4.30 16.03 14.01
N GLN A 59 3.71 15.04 14.68
CA GLN A 59 2.69 15.28 15.71
C GLN A 59 3.25 16.06 16.91
N GLN A 60 4.47 15.76 17.35
CA GLN A 60 5.11 16.47 18.45
C GLN A 60 5.46 17.93 18.07
N SER A 61 5.85 18.16 16.83
CA SER A 61 6.22 19.51 16.35
C SER A 61 5.01 20.38 15.96
N ASN A 62 3.86 19.78 15.68
CA ASN A 62 2.65 20.50 15.27
C ASN A 62 1.43 20.13 16.13
N SER A 63 1.05 21.03 17.05
CA SER A 63 -0.11 20.87 17.93
C SER A 63 -1.46 20.88 17.21
N SER A 64 -1.52 21.25 15.93
CA SER A 64 -2.74 21.15 15.12
C SER A 64 -3.04 19.73 14.66
N VAL A 65 -2.09 18.80 14.79
CA VAL A 65 -2.23 17.41 14.37
C VAL A 65 -2.90 16.60 15.49
N PRO A 66 -4.06 15.97 15.24
CA PRO A 66 -4.74 15.16 16.26
C PRO A 66 -3.93 13.95 16.74
N GLU A 67 -4.22 13.47 17.94
CA GLU A 67 -3.53 12.32 18.55
C GLU A 67 -3.63 11.04 17.71
N TRP A 68 -4.77 10.82 17.07
CA TRP A 68 -5.06 9.64 16.25
C TRP A 68 -4.39 9.67 14.86
N ALA A 69 -3.84 10.80 14.42
CA ALA A 69 -3.37 10.97 13.05
C ALA A 69 -2.21 10.04 12.67
N PRO A 70 -1.15 9.86 13.49
CA PRO A 70 -0.07 8.91 13.17
C PRO A 70 -0.57 7.47 13.00
N GLN A 71 -1.52 7.04 13.82
CA GLN A 71 -2.13 5.71 13.70
C GLN A 71 -2.86 5.56 12.35
N ALA A 72 -3.64 6.57 11.96
CA ALA A 72 -4.34 6.59 10.69
C ALA A 72 -3.38 6.59 9.50
N TRP A 73 -2.27 7.35 9.56
CA TRP A 73 -1.28 7.39 8.49
C TRP A 73 -0.53 6.05 8.34
N VAL A 74 -0.14 5.41 9.44
CA VAL A 74 0.47 4.07 9.39
C VAL A 74 -0.50 3.05 8.81
N MET A 75 -1.75 3.06 9.26
CA MET A 75 -2.80 2.19 8.71
C MET A 75 -2.94 2.39 7.20
N SER A 76 -2.99 3.64 6.75
CA SER A 76 -3.09 3.97 5.32
C SER A 76 -1.93 3.40 4.51
N ASN A 77 -0.69 3.48 5.01
CA ASN A 77 0.48 2.93 4.28
C ASN A 77 0.45 1.41 4.19
N ILE A 78 0.06 0.73 5.26
CA ILE A 78 -0.02 -0.73 5.27
C ILE A 78 -1.08 -1.18 4.26
N VAL A 79 -2.28 -0.61 4.32
CA VAL A 79 -3.38 -0.97 3.40
C VAL A 79 -3.01 -0.64 1.95
N ALA A 80 -2.43 0.53 1.70
CA ALA A 80 -2.06 0.95 0.35
C ALA A 80 -0.93 0.09 -0.25
N GLY A 81 -0.02 -0.44 0.58
CA GLY A 81 1.11 -1.24 0.11
C GLY A 81 0.87 -2.74 0.11
N SER A 82 0.03 -3.28 0.99
CA SER A 82 -0.16 -4.71 1.15
C SER A 82 -0.92 -5.33 -0.01
N ASP A 83 -2.15 -4.86 -0.21
CA ASP A 83 -3.11 -5.54 -1.05
C ASP A 83 -2.77 -5.32 -2.52
N SER A 84 -2.43 -4.09 -2.90
CA SER A 84 -2.10 -3.77 -4.29
C SER A 84 -0.84 -4.46 -4.79
N VAL A 85 0.23 -4.46 -3.98
CA VAL A 85 1.49 -5.13 -4.36
C VAL A 85 1.31 -6.64 -4.34
N GLY A 86 0.57 -7.17 -3.36
CA GLY A 86 0.21 -8.58 -3.29
C GLY A 86 -0.52 -9.06 -4.55
N THR A 87 -1.51 -8.29 -5.01
CA THR A 87 -2.21 -8.55 -6.27
C THR A 87 -1.26 -8.58 -7.46
N VAL A 88 -0.38 -7.58 -7.59
CA VAL A 88 0.59 -7.52 -8.70
C VAL A 88 1.54 -8.71 -8.68
N MET A 89 2.09 -9.07 -7.52
CA MET A 89 2.98 -10.22 -7.37
C MET A 89 2.28 -11.53 -7.71
N GLN A 90 1.02 -11.69 -7.28
CA GLN A 90 0.22 -12.87 -7.60
C GLN A 90 -0.03 -12.98 -9.11
N THR A 91 -0.45 -11.88 -9.75
CA THR A 91 -0.70 -11.85 -11.20
C THR A 91 0.58 -12.11 -11.99
N PHE A 92 1.69 -11.51 -11.58
CA PHE A 92 3.01 -11.73 -12.19
C PHE A 92 3.39 -13.21 -12.12
N ALA A 93 3.36 -13.81 -10.93
CA ALA A 93 3.72 -15.21 -10.73
C ALA A 93 2.79 -16.16 -11.50
N TYR A 94 1.47 -15.94 -11.43
CA TYR A 94 0.49 -16.74 -12.15
C TYR A 94 0.74 -16.74 -13.67
N ASN A 95 0.94 -15.56 -14.27
CA ASN A 95 1.13 -15.45 -15.71
C ASN A 95 2.46 -16.06 -16.17
N LEU A 96 3.53 -15.95 -15.38
CA LEU A 96 4.79 -16.63 -15.68
C LEU A 96 4.62 -18.15 -15.64
N LEU A 97 4.00 -18.69 -14.59
CA LEU A 97 3.75 -20.12 -14.45
C LEU A 97 2.85 -20.68 -15.56
N ALA A 98 1.86 -19.90 -16.01
CA ALA A 98 0.97 -20.28 -17.11
C ALA A 98 1.63 -20.18 -18.50
N ASN A 99 2.72 -19.43 -18.65
CA ASN A 99 3.40 -19.18 -19.93
C ASN A 99 4.88 -19.59 -19.87
N PRO A 100 5.20 -20.88 -20.12
CA PRO A 100 6.57 -21.39 -20.01
C PRO A 100 7.58 -20.66 -20.89
N ARG A 101 7.17 -20.17 -22.07
CA ARG A 101 8.02 -19.37 -22.95
C ARG A 101 8.47 -18.08 -22.26
N SER A 102 7.53 -17.34 -21.66
CA SER A 102 7.84 -16.10 -20.97
C SER A 102 8.73 -16.33 -19.76
N THR A 103 8.46 -17.38 -18.98
CA THR A 103 9.33 -17.79 -17.88
C THR A 103 10.75 -18.12 -18.34
N SER A 104 10.90 -18.86 -19.43
CA SER A 104 12.22 -19.18 -19.98
C SER A 104 12.98 -17.93 -20.43
N THR A 105 12.31 -16.97 -21.08
CA THR A 105 12.91 -15.70 -21.50
C THR A 105 13.34 -14.87 -20.29
N LEU A 106 12.51 -14.75 -19.27
CA LEU A 106 12.85 -14.03 -18.03
C LEU A 106 14.05 -14.65 -17.31
N ILE A 107 14.06 -15.97 -17.15
CA ILE A 107 15.19 -16.67 -16.53
C ILE A 107 16.48 -16.46 -17.32
N SER A 108 16.39 -16.45 -18.66
CA SER A 108 17.54 -16.18 -19.52
C SER A 108 18.09 -14.77 -19.29
N GLU A 109 17.23 -13.75 -19.26
CA GLU A 109 17.65 -12.38 -18.98
C GLU A 109 18.34 -12.26 -17.62
N LEU A 110 17.72 -12.81 -16.56
CA LEU A 110 18.26 -12.75 -15.20
C LEU A 110 19.61 -13.47 -15.07
N ARG A 111 19.79 -14.62 -15.73
CA ARG A 111 21.07 -15.35 -15.73
C ARG A 111 22.17 -14.63 -16.51
N SER A 112 21.80 -13.88 -17.56
CA SER A 112 22.75 -13.10 -18.34
C SER A 112 23.17 -11.79 -17.68
N ALA A 113 22.43 -11.31 -16.68
CA ALA A 113 22.60 -9.98 -16.08
C ALA A 113 23.71 -9.85 -15.02
N SER A 114 24.56 -10.86 -14.80
CA SER A 114 25.67 -10.84 -13.81
C SER A 114 25.27 -10.28 -12.44
N LEU A 115 24.12 -10.73 -11.94
CA LEU A 115 23.50 -10.27 -10.70
C LEU A 115 24.23 -10.79 -9.45
N SER A 116 24.23 -10.00 -8.37
CA SER A 116 24.70 -10.46 -7.06
C SER A 116 23.81 -11.55 -6.44
N ASP A 117 24.45 -12.47 -5.70
CA ASP A 117 23.85 -13.63 -5.04
C ASP A 117 23.95 -13.47 -3.51
N PRO A 118 22.95 -13.87 -2.70
CA PRO A 118 21.67 -14.51 -3.05
C PRO A 118 20.56 -13.54 -3.48
N PHE A 119 20.73 -12.24 -3.24
CA PHE A 119 19.72 -11.24 -3.53
C PHE A 119 20.34 -10.07 -4.29
N PRO A 120 19.93 -9.82 -5.55
CA PRO A 120 20.43 -8.69 -6.30
C PRO A 120 19.98 -7.37 -5.68
N ALA A 121 20.85 -6.37 -5.73
CA ALA A 121 20.48 -5.01 -5.42
C ALA A 121 19.50 -4.47 -6.47
N TYR A 122 18.60 -3.58 -6.04
CA TYR A 122 17.63 -2.95 -6.95
C TYR A 122 18.30 -2.28 -8.17
N SER A 123 19.48 -1.68 -7.99
CA SER A 123 20.24 -1.06 -9.07
C SER A 123 20.67 -2.02 -10.18
N GLU A 124 20.81 -3.31 -9.87
CA GLU A 124 21.21 -4.34 -10.84
C GLU A 124 20.03 -4.83 -11.68
N VAL A 125 18.82 -4.84 -11.11
CA VAL A 125 17.61 -5.37 -11.77
C VAL A 125 16.73 -4.32 -12.43
N ARG A 126 16.75 -3.06 -11.94
CA ARG A 126 15.80 -2.00 -12.36
C ARG A 126 15.87 -1.61 -13.84
N ASN A 127 16.93 -1.99 -14.54
CA ASN A 127 17.15 -1.64 -15.95
C ASN A 127 17.04 -2.85 -16.88
N LEU A 128 16.66 -4.01 -16.35
CA LEU A 128 16.45 -5.22 -17.15
C LEU A 128 15.09 -5.13 -17.87
N PRO A 129 15.07 -5.11 -19.21
CA PRO A 129 13.86 -4.75 -19.96
C PRO A 129 12.76 -5.81 -19.88
N TYR A 130 13.08 -7.10 -19.83
CA TYR A 130 12.09 -8.15 -19.89
C TYR A 130 11.37 -8.34 -18.55
N ILE A 131 12.08 -8.29 -17.42
CA ILE A 131 11.41 -8.28 -16.10
C ILE A 131 10.50 -7.06 -15.93
N ASP A 132 10.94 -5.88 -16.38
CA ASP A 132 10.12 -4.66 -16.36
C ASP A 132 8.88 -4.82 -17.25
N ALA A 133 9.04 -5.37 -18.45
CA ALA A 133 7.92 -5.70 -19.33
C ALA A 133 6.94 -6.71 -18.70
N CYS A 134 7.45 -7.74 -18.00
CA CYS A 134 6.60 -8.70 -17.29
C CYS A 134 5.79 -8.07 -16.15
N VAL A 135 6.39 -7.15 -15.38
CA VAL A 135 5.68 -6.40 -14.32
C VAL A 135 4.62 -5.48 -14.92
N ASN A 136 4.97 -4.74 -15.98
CA ASN A 136 4.02 -3.89 -16.70
C ASN A 136 2.85 -4.68 -17.31
N GLU A 137 3.13 -5.87 -17.85
CA GLU A 137 2.10 -6.74 -18.41
C GLU A 137 1.19 -7.33 -17.33
N ALA A 138 1.74 -7.68 -16.15
CA ALA A 138 0.92 -8.07 -15.01
C ALA A 138 -0.03 -6.94 -14.58
N LEU A 139 0.47 -5.70 -14.50
CA LEU A 139 -0.34 -4.51 -14.20
C LEU A 139 -1.42 -4.26 -15.27
N ARG A 140 -1.11 -4.51 -16.55
CA ARG A 140 -2.08 -4.37 -17.66
C ARG A 140 -3.18 -5.43 -17.61
N LEU A 141 -2.82 -6.68 -17.30
CA LEU A 141 -3.74 -7.81 -17.29
C LEU A 141 -4.67 -7.81 -16.08
N HIS A 142 -4.15 -7.48 -14.91
CA HIS A 142 -4.91 -7.45 -13.67
C HIS A 142 -4.44 -6.30 -12.77
N PRO A 143 -4.89 -5.07 -13.05
CA PRO A 143 -4.51 -3.92 -12.26
C PRO A 143 -5.07 -4.04 -10.83
N PRO A 144 -4.30 -3.69 -9.79
CA PRO A 144 -4.77 -3.75 -8.40
C PRO A 144 -5.89 -2.75 -8.09
N PHE A 145 -6.03 -1.70 -8.92
CA PHE A 145 -7.08 -0.71 -8.81
C PHE A 145 -7.86 -0.63 -10.13
N CYS A 146 -9.14 -1.00 -10.10
CA CYS A 146 -10.02 -0.98 -11.27
C CYS A 146 -11.04 0.17 -11.25
N LEU A 147 -10.99 1.02 -10.23
CA LEU A 147 -11.87 2.17 -10.08
C LEU A 147 -11.08 3.48 -10.20
N PRO A 148 -11.66 4.52 -10.83
CA PRO A 148 -11.04 5.84 -10.84
C PRO A 148 -10.92 6.34 -9.41
N LEU A 149 -9.75 6.89 -9.07
CA LEU A 149 -9.59 7.62 -7.81
C LEU A 149 -10.39 8.92 -7.92
N GLU A 150 -11.31 9.13 -6.98
CA GLU A 150 -12.11 10.35 -6.92
C GLU A 150 -11.20 11.57 -6.81
N ARG A 151 -11.55 12.63 -7.53
CA ARG A 151 -10.84 13.92 -7.56
C ARG A 151 -11.85 15.03 -7.31
N ILE A 152 -11.41 16.06 -6.60
CA ILE A 152 -12.18 17.29 -6.38
C ILE A 152 -11.45 18.42 -7.11
N VAL A 153 -12.17 19.16 -7.94
CA VAL A 153 -11.64 20.35 -8.62
C VAL A 153 -11.66 21.52 -7.63
N PRO A 154 -10.52 22.18 -7.35
CA PRO A 154 -10.48 23.36 -6.50
C PRO A 154 -11.26 24.55 -7.08
N GLU A 155 -11.47 25.57 -6.26
CA GLU A 155 -12.04 26.84 -6.70
C GLU A 155 -11.18 27.46 -7.82
N GLY A 156 -11.82 27.86 -8.92
CA GLY A 156 -11.13 28.28 -10.16
C GLY A 156 -11.33 27.32 -11.34
N GLY A 157 -11.80 26.09 -11.10
CA GLY A 157 -12.13 25.14 -12.16
C GLY A 157 -10.92 24.54 -12.88
N VAL A 158 -11.19 23.67 -13.85
CA VAL A 158 -10.16 23.12 -14.75
C VAL A 158 -10.80 22.86 -16.12
N THR A 159 -10.10 23.24 -17.19
CA THR A 159 -10.48 22.88 -18.57
C THR A 159 -9.67 21.66 -18.98
N VAL A 160 -10.34 20.54 -19.25
CA VAL A 160 -9.74 19.28 -19.68
C VAL A 160 -10.22 18.95 -21.08
N SER A 161 -9.28 18.77 -22.01
CA SER A 161 -9.60 18.50 -23.42
C SER A 161 -10.47 19.58 -24.07
N GLY A 162 -10.33 20.83 -23.63
CA GLY A 162 -11.06 21.98 -24.17
C GLY A 162 -12.45 22.21 -23.55
N VAL A 163 -12.82 21.45 -22.51
CA VAL A 163 -14.08 21.61 -21.77
C VAL A 163 -13.81 21.76 -20.28
#